data_AF-A0A068RXH1-F1
#
_entry.id   AF-A0A068RXH1-F1
#
_cell.length_a   1.000
_cell.length_b   1.000
_cell.length_c   1.000
_cell.angle_alpha   90.00
_cell.angle_beta   90.00
_cell.angle_gamma   90.00
#
_symmetry.space_group_name_H-M   'P 1'
#
loop_
_entity.id
_entity.type
_entity.pdbx_description
1 polymer ?
#
loop_
_entity_poly.entity_id
_entity_poly.type
_entity_poly.pdbx_seq_one_letter_code
_entity_poly.pdbx_strand_id
1 'polypeptide(L)'
;MRSIFCLLVSLLLCHLVSAGDVQYSVIAFPQGSQSVGVSVDGKIHPLDRSKQSPNLFTGAAPSPSNTYQYVLIDGQQNKPESSQRKMKEGTVGTGNEFYGRSQTIYDVPALPQAFNPIYPTLFTNMNRSNEVATIILQTSNTTGLSTMLKNPKGDLKDVPIDHMTYIASNEVHTFTGVGFSTSGQSSKEFAKQSYKLKLNKFSPKGSPKELLFGRTTLKLRAEATDMTMVREKLMLDCLAAAGGATLSGSFVRLYINDQPFGLYLLTDDASTHLIDNILHGGDWKSTATGMCICCPTLS
;
A
#
# COMPACT_ATOMS: atom_id res chain seq x y z
N MET A 1 34.07 48.75 4.56
CA MET A 1 33.43 47.46 4.23
C MET A 1 32.28 47.23 5.22
N ARG A 2 31.03 47.36 4.77
CA ARG A 2 29.84 47.10 5.60
C ARG A 2 29.29 45.74 5.20
N SER A 3 29.33 44.78 6.11
CA SER A 3 28.78 43.43 5.91
C SER A 3 27.28 43.46 6.13
N ILE A 4 26.52 43.07 5.11
CA ILE A 4 25.05 42.99 5.13
C ILE A 4 24.69 41.57 5.58
N PHE A 5 24.06 41.46 6.75
CA PHE A 5 23.52 40.21 7.29
C PHE A 5 22.16 39.96 6.63
N CYS A 6 22.11 39.01 5.70
CA CYS A 6 20.88 38.63 5.01
C CYS A 6 20.10 37.62 5.88
N LEU A 7 19.04 38.10 6.56
CA LEU A 7 18.15 37.29 7.38
C LEU A 7 17.19 36.51 6.45
N LEU A 8 17.37 35.19 6.33
CA LEU A 8 16.53 34.31 5.53
C LEU A 8 15.28 33.93 6.35
N VAL A 9 14.16 34.59 6.10
CA VAL A 9 12.86 34.26 6.68
C VAL A 9 12.27 33.07 5.90
N SER A 10 12.29 31.88 6.49
CA SER A 10 11.58 30.70 5.98
C SER A 10 10.08 30.86 6.26
N LEU A 11 9.31 31.32 5.27
CA LEU A 11 7.85 31.32 5.33
C LEU A 11 7.34 29.87 5.23
N LEU A 12 6.94 29.29 6.36
CA LEU A 12 6.18 28.05 6.39
C LEU A 12 4.76 28.36 5.89
N LEU A 13 4.44 27.99 4.65
CA LEU A 13 3.07 28.03 4.11
C LEU A 13 2.22 26.98 4.84
N CYS A 14 1.62 27.37 5.96
CA CYS A 14 0.48 26.67 6.54
C CYS A 14 -0.75 27.04 5.70
N HIS A 15 -1.33 26.08 4.99
CA HIS A 15 -2.61 26.29 4.31
C HIS A 15 -3.69 26.52 5.39
N LEU A 16 -4.29 27.71 5.39
CA LEU A 16 -5.47 28.03 6.17
C LEU A 16 -6.63 27.19 5.62
N VAL A 17 -7.00 26.13 6.35
CA VAL A 17 -8.24 25.39 6.11
C VAL A 17 -9.37 26.24 6.69
N SER A 18 -10.29 26.71 5.83
CA SER A 18 -11.47 27.43 6.29
C SER A 18 -12.37 26.47 7.08
N ALA A 19 -13.12 26.98 8.06
CA ALA A 19 -14.17 26.21 8.70
C ALA A 19 -15.19 25.77 7.63
N GLY A 20 -15.15 24.51 7.21
CA GLY A 20 -15.97 23.93 6.14
C GLY A 20 -15.19 23.27 4.99
N ASP A 21 -13.86 23.41 4.95
CA ASP A 21 -13.03 22.74 3.97
C ASP A 21 -12.69 21.30 4.40
N VAL A 22 -12.56 20.44 3.40
CA VAL A 22 -12.22 19.02 3.52
C VAL A 22 -10.89 18.76 2.83
N GLN A 23 -10.05 17.95 3.46
CA GLN A 23 -8.80 17.48 2.85
C GLN A 23 -9.09 16.34 1.88
N TYR A 24 -8.95 16.59 0.59
CA TYR A 24 -9.03 15.58 -0.46
C TYR A 24 -7.66 14.94 -0.69
N SER A 25 -7.65 13.64 -0.94
CA SER A 25 -6.46 12.88 -1.33
C SER A 25 -6.82 11.78 -2.34
N VAL A 26 -6.10 11.72 -3.47
CA VAL A 26 -6.39 10.76 -4.54
C VAL A 26 -5.13 10.23 -5.20
N ILE A 27 -5.11 8.93 -5.45
CA ILE A 27 -4.14 8.23 -6.26
C ILE A 27 -4.59 8.29 -7.71
N ALA A 28 -3.75 8.86 -8.58
CA ALA A 28 -4.04 9.01 -10.01
C ALA A 28 -2.77 8.87 -10.85
N PHE A 29 -2.96 8.51 -12.13
CA PHE A 29 -1.89 8.32 -13.11
C PHE A 29 -2.11 9.24 -14.32
N PRO A 30 -2.01 10.57 -14.14
CA PRO A 30 -2.17 11.52 -15.25
C PRO A 30 -1.09 11.31 -16.32
N GLN A 31 -1.44 11.54 -17.59
CA GLN A 31 -0.54 11.37 -18.74
C GLN A 31 -0.05 12.72 -19.27
N GLY A 32 1.21 12.78 -19.70
CA GLY A 32 1.79 14.01 -20.26
C GLY A 32 1.75 15.18 -19.28
N SER A 33 1.19 16.32 -19.70
CA SER A 33 1.06 17.53 -18.88
C SER A 33 -0.17 17.57 -17.98
N GLN A 34 -0.91 16.46 -17.87
CA GLN A 34 -2.11 16.40 -17.04
C GLN A 34 -1.80 16.61 -15.55
N SER A 35 -2.67 17.34 -14.87
CA SER A 35 -2.74 17.43 -13.41
C SER A 35 -4.06 16.85 -12.90
N VAL A 36 -4.31 16.94 -11.60
CA VAL A 36 -5.51 16.39 -10.96
C VAL A 36 -6.19 17.48 -10.16
N GLY A 37 -7.52 17.51 -10.20
CA GLY A 37 -8.36 18.33 -9.35
C GLY A 37 -9.49 17.53 -8.74
N VAL A 38 -10.19 18.14 -7.80
CA VAL A 38 -11.50 17.68 -7.32
C VAL A 38 -12.58 18.64 -7.80
N SER A 39 -13.64 18.11 -8.38
CA SER A 39 -14.85 18.87 -8.68
C SER A 39 -15.83 18.70 -7.52
N VAL A 40 -16.12 19.80 -6.85
CA VAL A 40 -17.10 19.89 -5.75
C VAL A 40 -18.26 20.75 -6.27
N ASP A 41 -19.46 20.19 -6.33
CA ASP A 41 -20.67 20.88 -6.80
C ASP A 41 -20.48 21.62 -8.15
N GLY A 42 -19.73 20.99 -9.07
CA GLY A 42 -19.46 21.51 -10.42
C GLY A 42 -18.28 22.47 -10.54
N LYS A 43 -17.68 22.92 -9.43
CA LYS A 43 -16.47 23.76 -9.45
C LYS A 43 -15.21 22.91 -9.26
N ILE A 44 -14.20 23.12 -10.10
CA ILE A 44 -12.94 22.37 -10.03
C ILE A 44 -11.95 23.11 -9.13
N HIS A 45 -11.38 22.38 -8.18
CA HIS A 45 -10.31 22.79 -7.29
C HIS A 45 -9.07 21.96 -7.61
N PRO A 46 -7.96 22.58 -8.07
CA PRO A 46 -6.71 21.87 -8.34
C PRO A 46 -6.16 21.19 -7.07
N LEU A 47 -5.53 20.03 -7.24
CA LEU A 47 -4.83 19.31 -6.17
C LEU A 47 -3.32 19.31 -6.46
N ASP A 48 -2.52 19.40 -5.41
CA ASP A 48 -1.07 19.40 -5.49
C ASP A 48 -0.51 17.98 -5.37
N ARG A 49 0.63 17.71 -6.03
CA ARG A 49 1.33 16.44 -5.84
C ARG A 49 1.89 16.35 -4.42
N SER A 50 1.63 15.23 -3.76
CA SER A 50 2.19 14.93 -2.45
C SER A 50 3.70 14.71 -2.53
N LYS A 51 4.41 15.13 -1.49
CA LYS A 51 5.85 14.86 -1.33
C LYS A 51 6.16 13.37 -1.13
N GLN A 52 5.18 12.58 -0.69
CA GLN A 52 5.35 11.15 -0.40
C GLN A 52 5.28 10.28 -1.65
N SER A 53 4.55 10.70 -2.69
CA SER A 53 4.42 9.94 -3.93
C SER A 53 4.00 10.85 -5.09
N PRO A 54 4.64 10.75 -6.26
CA PRO A 54 4.29 11.57 -7.42
C PRO A 54 2.89 11.27 -8.00
N ASN A 55 2.30 10.12 -7.63
CA ASN A 55 0.97 9.67 -8.06
C ASN A 55 -0.12 9.95 -7.01
N LEU A 56 0.22 10.56 -5.88
CA LEU A 56 -0.72 10.96 -4.85
C LEU A 56 -0.94 12.48 -4.92
N PHE A 57 -2.19 12.90 -5.05
CA PHE A 57 -2.59 14.31 -5.18
C PHE A 57 -3.47 14.71 -4.01
N THR A 58 -3.14 15.82 -3.35
CA THR A 58 -3.78 16.26 -2.12
C THR A 58 -4.10 17.75 -2.18
N GLY A 59 -5.20 18.17 -1.58
CA GLY A 59 -5.58 19.58 -1.50
C GLY A 59 -6.84 19.79 -0.68
N ALA A 60 -7.02 21.01 -0.19
CA ALA A 60 -8.23 21.42 0.50
C ALA A 60 -9.24 22.00 -0.49
N ALA A 61 -10.50 21.62 -0.35
CA ALA A 61 -11.63 22.22 -1.06
C ALA A 61 -12.88 22.18 -0.17
N PRO A 62 -13.95 22.91 -0.48
CA PRO A 62 -15.17 22.88 0.31
C PRO A 62 -15.76 21.46 0.45
N SER A 63 -16.48 21.22 1.55
CA SER A 63 -17.33 20.04 1.67
C SER A 63 -18.44 20.07 0.61
N PRO A 64 -18.75 18.94 -0.08
CA PRO A 64 -19.79 18.91 -1.11
C PRO A 64 -21.18 19.00 -0.48
N SER A 65 -22.08 19.78 -1.10
CA SER A 65 -23.50 19.79 -0.72
C SER A 65 -24.22 18.50 -1.12
N ASN A 66 -23.76 17.83 -2.19
CA ASN A 66 -24.33 16.56 -2.64
C ASN A 66 -23.26 15.55 -3.05
N THR A 67 -22.43 15.90 -4.05
CA THR A 67 -21.46 14.98 -4.65
C THR A 67 -20.18 15.66 -5.04
N TYR A 68 -19.10 14.89 -5.09
CA TYR A 68 -17.83 15.30 -5.67
C TYR A 68 -17.28 14.22 -6.60
N GLN A 69 -16.31 14.59 -7.44
CA GLN A 69 -15.62 13.67 -8.34
C GLN A 69 -14.21 14.18 -8.64
N TYR A 70 -13.24 13.29 -8.80
CA TYR A 70 -11.91 13.67 -9.24
C TYR A 70 -11.85 13.91 -10.74
N VAL A 71 -10.96 14.80 -11.17
CA VAL A 71 -10.87 15.28 -12.54
C VAL A 71 -9.42 15.31 -12.98
N LEU A 72 -9.10 14.73 -14.13
CA LEU A 72 -7.82 14.96 -14.80
C LEU A 72 -7.91 16.27 -15.57
N ILE A 73 -6.98 17.19 -15.32
CA ILE A 73 -6.94 18.54 -15.89
C ILE A 73 -5.84 18.58 -16.95
N ASP A 74 -6.18 18.91 -18.19
CA ASP A 74 -5.20 19.04 -19.29
C ASP A 74 -5.15 20.45 -19.91
N GLY A 75 -5.96 21.39 -19.40
CA GLY A 75 -6.07 22.76 -19.90
C GLY A 75 -6.94 22.97 -21.15
N GLN A 76 -7.41 21.90 -21.79
CA GLN A 76 -8.29 21.94 -22.97
C GLN A 76 -9.66 21.32 -22.67
N GLN A 77 -9.67 20.07 -22.20
CA GLN A 77 -10.86 19.32 -21.83
C GLN A 77 -10.62 18.51 -20.55
N ASN A 78 -11.10 19.06 -19.44
CA ASN A 78 -11.09 18.38 -18.15
C ASN A 78 -11.85 17.04 -18.25
N LYS A 79 -11.23 15.95 -17.79
CA LYS A 79 -11.79 14.60 -17.80
C LYS A 79 -12.21 14.17 -16.39
N PRO A 80 -13.48 14.35 -16.01
CA PRO A 80 -13.99 13.83 -14.75
C PRO A 80 -13.97 12.29 -14.74
N GLU A 81 -13.77 11.70 -13.56
CA GLU A 81 -14.02 10.27 -13.38
C GLU A 81 -15.49 9.95 -13.62
N SER A 82 -15.79 8.71 -14.04
CA SER A 82 -17.17 8.28 -14.32
C SER A 82 -18.06 8.13 -13.08
N SER A 83 -17.45 8.07 -11.90
CA SER A 83 -18.14 7.78 -10.64
C SER A 83 -18.30 9.05 -9.81
N GLN A 84 -19.54 9.39 -9.48
CA GLN A 84 -19.81 10.39 -8.46
C GLN A 84 -19.65 9.80 -7.06
N ARG A 85 -19.05 10.57 -6.15
CA ARG A 85 -18.83 10.19 -4.76
C ARG A 85 -19.73 11.00 -3.84
N LYS A 86 -20.09 10.39 -2.71
CA LYS A 86 -20.83 11.04 -1.63
C LYS A 86 -19.96 11.10 -0.39
N MET A 87 -20.08 12.20 0.36
CA MET A 87 -19.33 12.41 1.58
C MET A 87 -20.26 12.33 2.78
N LYS A 88 -19.80 11.73 3.89
CA LYS A 88 -20.54 11.75 5.15
C LYS A 88 -20.39 13.12 5.81
N GLU A 89 -21.44 13.61 6.45
CA GLU A 89 -21.41 14.86 7.21
C GLU A 89 -20.32 14.81 8.29
N GLY A 90 -19.60 15.92 8.48
CA GLY A 90 -18.49 16.02 9.44
C GLY A 90 -17.16 15.39 8.99
N THR A 91 -17.08 14.88 7.75
CA THR A 91 -15.81 14.38 7.20
C THR A 91 -14.82 15.52 7.03
N VAL A 92 -13.66 15.43 7.69
CA VAL A 92 -12.56 16.41 7.57
C VAL A 92 -11.52 16.03 6.52
N GLY A 93 -11.54 14.77 6.05
CA GLY A 93 -10.69 14.32 4.96
C GLY A 93 -11.15 12.99 4.36
N THR A 94 -10.93 12.81 3.06
CA THR A 94 -11.38 11.63 2.30
C THR A 94 -10.54 10.37 2.54
N GLY A 95 -9.33 10.53 3.07
CA GLY A 95 -8.28 9.52 2.95
C GLY A 95 -7.78 9.40 1.51
N ASN A 96 -6.81 8.51 1.28
CA ASN A 96 -6.20 8.26 -0.02
C ASN A 96 -7.16 7.45 -0.90
N GLU A 97 -7.98 8.16 -1.67
CA GLU A 97 -8.90 7.56 -2.62
C GLU A 97 -8.19 7.13 -3.91
N PHE A 98 -8.87 6.38 -4.78
CA PHE A 98 -8.34 5.97 -6.07
C PHE A 98 -9.20 6.53 -7.21
N TYR A 99 -8.59 7.20 -8.18
CA TYR A 99 -9.29 7.77 -9.33
C TYR A 99 -10.07 6.70 -10.11
N GLY A 100 -11.34 6.96 -10.39
CA GLY A 100 -12.24 6.02 -11.07
C GLY A 100 -12.84 4.94 -10.16
N ARG A 101 -12.79 5.10 -8.83
CA ARG A 101 -13.40 4.16 -7.86
C ARG A 101 -14.30 4.90 -6.89
N SER A 102 -15.60 4.65 -6.91
CA SER A 102 -16.59 5.34 -6.07
C SER A 102 -16.38 5.23 -4.56
N GLN A 103 -15.67 4.22 -4.08
CA GLN A 103 -15.52 3.93 -2.65
C GLN A 103 -14.15 3.31 -2.34
N THR A 104 -13.53 3.83 -1.28
CA THR A 104 -12.19 3.41 -0.82
C THR A 104 -12.27 2.32 0.26
N ILE A 105 -13.17 2.49 1.22
CA ILE A 105 -13.39 1.56 2.36
C ILE A 105 -14.80 0.99 2.25
N TYR A 106 -14.90 -0.34 2.27
CA TYR A 106 -16.16 -1.09 2.28
C TYR A 106 -16.52 -1.53 3.69
N ASP A 107 -17.80 -1.77 3.95
CA ASP A 107 -18.21 -2.45 5.18
C ASP A 107 -18.14 -3.95 4.94
N VAL A 108 -17.19 -4.62 5.61
CA VAL A 108 -16.96 -6.05 5.48
C VAL A 108 -17.06 -6.66 6.87
N PRO A 109 -18.01 -7.58 7.13
CA PRO A 109 -18.18 -8.17 8.43
C PRO A 109 -16.95 -8.99 8.82
N ALA A 110 -16.56 -8.92 10.09
CA ALA A 110 -15.51 -9.78 10.63
C ALA A 110 -15.99 -11.24 10.69
N LEU A 111 -15.07 -12.17 10.52
CA LEU A 111 -15.36 -13.58 10.76
C LEU A 111 -15.58 -13.82 12.27
N PRO A 112 -16.56 -14.66 12.65
CA PRO A 112 -16.76 -15.02 14.04
C PRO A 112 -15.54 -15.78 14.56
N GLN A 113 -15.07 -15.39 15.74
CA GLN A 113 -13.94 -16.05 16.39
C GLN A 113 -14.40 -17.34 17.06
N ALA A 114 -13.86 -18.48 16.64
CA ALA A 114 -14.23 -19.79 17.18
C ALA A 114 -13.48 -20.12 18.47
N PHE A 115 -12.20 -19.71 18.56
CA PHE A 115 -11.34 -19.97 19.70
C PHE A 115 -10.52 -18.72 20.06
N ASN A 116 -10.19 -18.57 21.34
CA ASN A 116 -9.18 -17.60 21.76
C ASN A 116 -7.85 -17.95 21.06
N PRO A 117 -7.11 -16.96 20.54
CA PRO A 117 -5.89 -17.24 19.81
C PRO A 117 -4.86 -17.83 20.78
N ILE A 118 -4.33 -19.00 20.46
CA ILE A 118 -3.25 -19.62 21.26
C ILE A 118 -1.96 -18.81 21.09
N TYR A 119 -1.76 -18.29 19.88
CA TYR A 119 -0.71 -17.34 19.54
C TYR A 119 -1.37 -16.01 19.16
N PRO A 120 -0.88 -14.86 19.65
CA PRO A 120 -1.37 -13.57 19.17
C PRO A 120 -1.06 -13.46 17.68
N THR A 121 -2.08 -13.58 16.85
CA THR A 121 -1.94 -13.34 15.41
C THR A 121 -1.43 -11.92 15.21
N LEU A 122 -0.42 -11.77 14.34
CA LEU A 122 0.16 -10.48 14.00
C LEU A 122 -0.87 -9.67 13.20
N PHE A 123 -1.85 -9.08 13.88
CA PHE A 123 -2.83 -8.19 13.30
C PHE A 123 -2.18 -6.84 13.04
N THR A 124 -1.70 -6.67 11.82
CA THR A 124 -1.26 -5.38 11.29
C THR A 124 -2.23 -4.88 10.24
N ASN A 125 -2.02 -3.66 9.76
CA ASN A 125 -2.78 -3.10 8.64
C ASN A 125 -2.66 -3.93 7.35
N MET A 126 -1.74 -4.90 7.28
CA MET A 126 -1.66 -5.85 6.17
C MET A 126 -2.80 -6.88 6.14
N ASN A 127 -3.62 -6.97 7.20
CA ASN A 127 -4.79 -7.84 7.29
C ASN A 127 -6.12 -7.16 6.95
N ARG A 128 -6.09 -5.91 6.49
CA ARG A 128 -7.33 -5.17 6.18
C ARG A 128 -8.07 -5.84 5.02
N SER A 129 -9.29 -6.29 5.29
CA SER A 129 -10.19 -6.89 4.29
C SER A 129 -11.13 -5.88 3.62
N ASN A 130 -11.21 -4.67 4.17
CA ASN A 130 -12.21 -3.68 3.80
C ASN A 130 -11.72 -2.63 2.81
N GLU A 131 -10.47 -2.72 2.36
CA GLU A 131 -9.90 -1.81 1.38
C GLU A 131 -8.93 -2.55 0.45
N VAL A 132 -8.55 -1.87 -0.63
CA VAL A 132 -7.51 -2.36 -1.54
C VAL A 132 -6.44 -1.29 -1.60
N ALA A 133 -5.24 -1.60 -1.11
CA ALA A 133 -4.12 -0.67 -1.15
C ALA A 133 -3.50 -0.61 -2.56
N THR A 134 -2.56 0.30 -2.77
CA THR A 134 -1.83 0.47 -4.03
C THR A 134 -0.33 0.42 -3.77
N ILE A 135 0.37 -0.43 -4.50
CA ILE A 135 1.83 -0.49 -4.55
C ILE A 135 2.28 0.09 -5.89
N ILE A 136 3.13 1.10 -5.83
CA ILE A 136 3.74 1.75 -6.99
C ILE A 136 5.25 1.49 -6.91
N LEU A 137 5.80 0.92 -7.97
CA LEU A 137 7.23 0.66 -8.11
C LEU A 137 7.79 1.54 -9.23
N GLN A 138 8.83 2.31 -8.95
CA GLN A 138 9.62 3.02 -9.95
C GLN A 138 11.01 2.41 -10.06
N THR A 139 11.43 2.09 -11.29
CA THR A 139 12.77 1.57 -11.58
C THR A 139 13.31 2.14 -12.88
N SER A 140 14.54 2.62 -12.80
CA SER A 140 15.42 3.00 -13.91
C SER A 140 15.98 1.79 -14.66
N ASN A 141 16.00 0.60 -14.04
CA ASN A 141 16.48 -0.63 -14.65
C ASN A 141 15.39 -1.32 -15.50
N THR A 142 14.93 -0.61 -16.53
CA THR A 142 13.88 -1.08 -17.45
C THR A 142 14.30 -2.32 -18.24
N THR A 143 15.60 -2.45 -18.59
CA THR A 143 16.14 -3.64 -19.27
C THR A 143 16.06 -4.88 -18.39
N GLY A 144 16.46 -4.76 -17.11
CA GLY A 144 16.37 -5.85 -16.14
C GLY A 144 14.93 -6.28 -15.91
N LEU A 145 14.03 -5.31 -15.74
CA LEU A 145 12.58 -5.57 -15.64
C LEU A 145 12.07 -6.30 -16.89
N SER A 146 12.36 -5.81 -18.09
CA SER A 146 11.87 -6.41 -19.34
C SER A 146 12.41 -7.84 -19.55
N THR A 147 13.67 -8.09 -19.19
CA THR A 147 14.29 -9.42 -19.25
C THR A 147 13.58 -10.38 -18.30
N MET A 148 13.29 -9.92 -17.07
CA MET A 148 12.57 -10.70 -16.06
C MET A 148 11.15 -11.04 -16.51
N LEU A 149 10.42 -10.08 -17.07
CA LEU A 149 9.05 -10.30 -17.53
C LEU A 149 8.97 -11.24 -18.74
N LYS A 150 9.95 -11.17 -19.66
CA LYS A 150 10.02 -12.05 -20.83
C LYS A 150 10.47 -13.48 -20.51
N ASN A 151 11.27 -13.65 -19.45
CA ASN A 151 11.78 -14.95 -19.04
C ASN A 151 11.52 -15.22 -17.54
N PRO A 152 10.25 -15.43 -17.14
CA PRO A 152 9.90 -15.61 -15.73
C PRO A 152 10.46 -16.90 -15.11
N LYS A 153 10.80 -17.90 -15.95
CA LYS A 153 11.44 -19.15 -15.53
C LYS A 153 12.96 -19.04 -15.39
N GLY A 154 13.56 -17.96 -15.90
CA GLY A 154 15.00 -17.73 -15.81
C GLY A 154 15.47 -17.57 -14.36
N ASP A 155 16.69 -18.03 -14.09
CA ASP A 155 17.39 -17.75 -12.83
C ASP A 155 18.01 -16.34 -12.90
N LEU A 156 17.16 -15.34 -12.70
CA LEU A 156 17.51 -13.93 -12.80
C LEU A 156 17.67 -13.31 -11.42
N LYS A 157 18.66 -12.42 -11.29
CA LYS A 157 18.85 -11.62 -10.07
C LYS A 157 17.65 -10.71 -9.83
N ASP A 158 17.41 -10.38 -8.57
CA ASP A 158 16.40 -9.38 -8.18
C ASP A 158 16.66 -8.07 -8.93
N VAL A 159 15.63 -7.50 -9.56
CA VAL A 159 15.66 -6.19 -10.21
C VAL A 159 15.65 -5.11 -9.12
N PRO A 160 16.59 -4.15 -9.13
CA PRO A 160 16.57 -3.04 -8.19
C PRO A 160 15.41 -2.09 -8.50
N ILE A 161 14.61 -1.80 -7.47
CA ILE A 161 13.57 -0.79 -7.50
C ILE A 161 14.09 0.44 -6.76
N ASP A 162 14.06 1.59 -7.45
CA ASP A 162 14.59 2.85 -6.94
C ASP A 162 13.67 3.39 -5.85
N HIS A 163 12.36 3.40 -6.13
CA HIS A 163 11.32 3.82 -5.20
C HIS A 163 10.16 2.84 -5.21
N MET A 164 9.73 2.45 -4.01
CA MET A 164 8.49 1.72 -3.78
C MET A 164 7.60 2.56 -2.87
N THR A 165 6.36 2.80 -3.27
CA THR A 165 5.34 3.42 -2.40
C THR A 165 4.21 2.43 -2.16
N TYR A 166 3.88 2.17 -0.91
CA TYR A 166 2.65 1.52 -0.48
C TYR A 166 1.67 2.59 0.02
N ILE A 167 0.46 2.62 -0.55
CA ILE A 167 -0.59 3.59 -0.23
C ILE A 167 -1.86 2.84 0.14
N ALA A 168 -2.28 2.95 1.40
CA ALA A 168 -3.59 2.51 1.88
C ALA A 168 -4.47 3.75 2.18
N SER A 169 -5.74 3.57 2.57
CA SER A 169 -6.68 4.70 2.74
C SER A 169 -6.19 5.78 3.71
N ASN A 170 -5.40 5.44 4.73
CA ASN A 170 -4.98 6.36 5.78
C ASN A 170 -3.46 6.37 6.03
N GLU A 171 -2.66 5.68 5.22
CA GLU A 171 -1.22 5.59 5.42
C GLU A 171 -0.47 5.47 4.10
N VAL A 172 0.75 6.01 4.11
CA VAL A 172 1.68 5.98 2.98
C VAL A 172 3.05 5.58 3.51
N HIS A 173 3.62 4.52 2.95
CA HIS A 173 4.95 4.02 3.28
C HIS A 173 5.82 4.04 2.04
N THR A 174 7.04 4.58 2.15
CA THR A 174 7.99 4.68 1.04
C THR A 174 9.26 3.93 1.37
N PHE A 175 9.79 3.19 0.40
CA PHE A 175 10.99 2.37 0.55
C PHE A 175 11.94 2.62 -0.63
N THR A 176 13.23 2.45 -0.37
CA THR A 176 14.28 2.47 -1.40
C THR A 176 15.10 1.18 -1.35
N GLY A 177 15.82 0.87 -2.42
CA GLY A 177 16.70 -0.32 -2.45
C GLY A 177 15.93 -1.63 -2.35
N VAL A 178 14.69 -1.66 -2.87
CA VAL A 178 13.85 -2.86 -2.86
C VAL A 178 14.27 -3.80 -3.99
N GLY A 179 14.35 -5.10 -3.71
CA GLY A 179 14.55 -6.12 -4.73
C GLY A 179 13.23 -6.68 -5.23
N PHE A 180 13.05 -6.70 -6.54
CA PHE A 180 11.86 -7.23 -7.21
C PHE A 180 12.21 -8.46 -8.04
N SER A 181 11.50 -9.56 -7.84
CA SER A 181 11.69 -10.79 -8.63
C SER A 181 10.38 -11.54 -8.84
N THR A 182 10.36 -12.41 -9.86
CA THR A 182 9.29 -13.41 -10.03
C THR A 182 9.27 -14.39 -8.87
N SER A 183 8.08 -14.79 -8.44
CA SER A 183 7.86 -15.68 -7.30
C SER A 183 7.06 -16.91 -7.70
N GLY A 184 7.26 -18.00 -6.94
CA GLY A 184 6.61 -19.29 -7.11
C GLY A 184 7.19 -20.14 -8.25
N GLN A 185 6.87 -21.43 -8.21
CA GLN A 185 7.37 -22.43 -9.17
C GLN A 185 6.44 -22.49 -10.39
N SER A 186 5.19 -22.88 -10.17
CA SER A 186 4.15 -23.03 -11.20
C SER A 186 3.53 -21.70 -11.61
N SER A 187 3.55 -20.68 -10.75
CA SER A 187 3.04 -19.35 -11.11
C SER A 187 3.77 -18.75 -12.30
N LYS A 188 5.02 -19.17 -12.52
CA LYS A 188 5.88 -18.82 -13.66
C LYS A 188 5.35 -19.26 -15.01
N GLU A 189 4.35 -20.14 -15.04
CA GLU A 189 3.75 -20.67 -16.27
C GLU A 189 2.55 -19.86 -16.76
N PHE A 190 1.96 -19.03 -15.90
CA PHE A 190 0.78 -18.25 -16.25
C PHE A 190 1.13 -16.93 -16.94
N ALA A 191 0.20 -16.39 -17.74
CA ALA A 191 0.39 -15.05 -18.32
C ALA A 191 0.56 -13.97 -17.24
N LYS A 192 -0.18 -14.09 -16.13
CA LYS A 192 -0.07 -13.20 -14.98
C LYS A 192 0.82 -13.81 -13.92
N GLN A 193 1.99 -13.20 -13.76
CA GLN A 193 3.06 -13.67 -12.90
C GLN A 193 2.89 -13.20 -11.46
N SER A 194 3.26 -14.05 -10.51
CA SER A 194 3.43 -13.68 -9.10
C SER A 194 4.82 -13.09 -8.86
N TYR A 195 4.93 -12.17 -7.92
CA TYR A 195 6.18 -11.46 -7.62
C TYR A 195 6.55 -11.52 -6.14
N LYS A 196 7.80 -11.19 -5.85
CA LYS A 196 8.36 -11.06 -4.52
C LYS A 196 9.04 -9.69 -4.42
N LEU A 197 8.78 -9.00 -3.32
CA LEU A 197 9.44 -7.76 -2.93
C LEU A 197 10.31 -8.05 -1.70
N LYS A 198 11.60 -7.75 -1.79
CA LYS A 198 12.54 -7.83 -0.67
C LYS A 198 12.99 -6.41 -0.31
N LEU A 199 12.45 -5.88 0.77
CA LEU A 199 12.84 -4.60 1.33
C LEU A 199 14.30 -4.68 1.81
N ASN A 200 15.02 -3.58 1.69
CA ASN A 200 16.44 -3.46 2.07
C ASN A 200 17.41 -4.38 1.31
N LYS A 201 16.99 -4.98 0.19
CA LYS A 201 17.84 -5.92 -0.58
C LYS A 201 19.10 -5.24 -1.12
N PHE A 202 18.96 -3.99 -1.55
CA PHE A 202 20.03 -3.18 -2.13
C PHE A 202 20.40 -1.98 -1.26
N SER A 203 19.91 -1.94 -0.01
CA SER A 203 20.31 -0.90 0.94
C SER A 203 21.76 -1.10 1.41
N PRO A 204 22.49 -0.02 1.74
CA PRO A 204 23.85 -0.11 2.25
C PRO A 204 23.94 -1.00 3.49
N LYS A 205 25.01 -1.81 3.59
CA LYS A 205 25.23 -2.63 4.78
C LYS A 205 25.35 -1.75 6.03
N GLY A 206 24.59 -2.08 7.07
CA GLY A 206 24.59 -1.35 8.34
C GLY A 206 23.53 -0.25 8.44
N SER A 207 22.74 0.01 7.39
CA SER A 207 21.59 0.91 7.50
C SER A 207 20.49 0.28 8.39
N PRO A 208 19.70 1.09 9.11
CA PRO A 208 18.48 0.62 9.75
C PRO A 208 17.59 -0.12 8.74
N LYS A 209 16.99 -1.24 9.15
CA LYS A 209 16.08 -2.00 8.29
C LYS A 209 14.72 -1.33 8.27
N GLU A 210 14.28 -0.93 7.09
CA GLU A 210 12.90 -0.49 6.87
C GLU A 210 11.98 -1.72 6.83
N LEU A 211 10.83 -1.63 7.49
CA LEU A 211 9.87 -2.73 7.59
C LEU A 211 8.49 -2.23 7.17
N LEU A 212 7.78 -3.00 6.35
CA LEU A 212 6.35 -2.79 6.14
C LEU A 212 5.60 -3.72 7.10
N PHE A 213 4.96 -3.14 8.12
CA PHE A 213 4.20 -3.88 9.13
C PHE A 213 5.00 -5.02 9.80
N GLY A 214 6.30 -4.81 10.04
CA GLY A 214 7.19 -5.82 10.61
C GLY A 214 7.75 -6.85 9.61
N ARG A 215 7.48 -6.70 8.31
CA ARG A 215 8.03 -7.57 7.25
C ARG A 215 9.16 -6.90 6.49
N THR A 216 10.18 -7.70 6.15
CA THR A 216 11.21 -7.36 5.16
C THR A 216 10.93 -7.93 3.79
N THR A 217 10.09 -8.97 3.69
CA THR A 217 9.78 -9.65 2.43
C THR A 217 8.28 -9.79 2.30
N LEU A 218 7.77 -9.45 1.11
CA LEU A 218 6.36 -9.48 0.76
C LEU A 218 6.20 -10.28 -0.53
N LYS A 219 5.10 -11.02 -0.67
CA LYS A 219 4.75 -11.71 -1.90
C LYS A 219 3.51 -11.08 -2.51
N LEU A 220 3.54 -10.90 -3.82
CA LEU A 220 2.41 -10.46 -4.62
C LEU A 220 1.93 -11.66 -5.43
N ARG A 221 0.85 -12.29 -5.00
CA ARG A 221 0.30 -13.47 -5.67
C ARG A 221 -0.72 -13.07 -6.72
N ALA A 222 -0.53 -13.61 -7.92
CA ALA A 222 -1.40 -13.32 -9.06
C ALA A 222 -2.78 -13.99 -8.95
N GLU A 223 -2.90 -15.04 -8.13
CA GLU A 223 -4.08 -15.89 -7.99
C GLU A 223 -4.61 -16.43 -9.34
N ALA A 224 -3.69 -16.74 -10.27
CA ALA A 224 -4.06 -17.05 -11.67
C ALA A 224 -4.99 -18.26 -11.84
N THR A 225 -4.94 -19.23 -10.91
CA THR A 225 -5.79 -20.42 -10.91
C THR A 225 -7.11 -20.22 -10.16
N ASP A 226 -7.21 -19.16 -9.34
CA ASP A 226 -8.40 -18.86 -8.56
C ASP A 226 -9.20 -17.76 -9.27
N MET A 227 -10.27 -18.17 -9.97
CA MET A 227 -11.19 -17.25 -10.65
C MET A 227 -11.78 -16.16 -9.73
N THR A 228 -11.86 -16.43 -8.42
CA THR A 228 -12.41 -15.48 -7.44
C THR A 228 -11.33 -14.61 -6.80
N MET A 229 -10.06 -15.01 -6.88
CA MET A 229 -8.91 -14.44 -6.16
C MET A 229 -9.04 -14.35 -4.63
N VAL A 230 -10.12 -14.86 -4.03
CA VAL A 230 -10.40 -14.71 -2.59
C VAL A 230 -10.14 -15.98 -1.78
N ARG A 231 -9.93 -17.14 -2.41
CA ARG A 231 -9.87 -18.42 -1.67
C ARG A 231 -8.73 -18.44 -0.68
N GLU A 232 -7.53 -18.04 -1.10
CA GLU A 232 -6.37 -18.02 -0.19
C GLU A 232 -6.59 -17.04 0.97
N LYS A 233 -7.02 -15.80 0.69
CA LYS A 233 -7.31 -14.80 1.73
C LYS A 233 -8.34 -15.30 2.74
N LEU A 234 -9.45 -15.84 2.25
CA LEU A 234 -10.55 -16.33 3.09
C LEU A 234 -10.10 -17.51 3.96
N MET A 235 -9.33 -18.44 3.40
CA MET A 235 -8.77 -19.56 4.16
C MET A 235 -7.83 -19.11 5.28
N LEU A 236 -6.96 -18.13 4.99
CA LEU A 236 -6.07 -17.55 6.00
C LEU A 236 -6.86 -16.83 7.10
N ASP A 237 -7.90 -16.07 6.74
CA ASP A 237 -8.76 -15.39 7.72
C ASP A 237 -9.54 -16.38 8.58
N CYS A 238 -10.08 -17.45 7.99
CA CYS A 238 -10.78 -18.50 8.73
C CYS A 238 -9.82 -19.19 9.72
N LEU A 239 -8.58 -19.44 9.32
CA LEU A 239 -7.56 -20.01 10.22
C LEU A 239 -7.20 -19.05 11.35
N ALA A 240 -7.09 -17.75 11.06
CA ALA A 240 -6.88 -16.71 12.09
C ALA A 240 -8.07 -16.67 13.08
N ALA A 241 -9.30 -16.69 12.57
CA ALA A 241 -10.52 -16.69 13.38
C ALA A 241 -10.69 -17.97 14.21
N ALA A 242 -10.13 -19.09 13.76
CA ALA A 242 -10.03 -20.33 14.53
C ALA A 242 -8.90 -20.32 15.58
N GLY A 243 -8.18 -19.20 15.75
CA GLY A 243 -7.12 -19.04 16.74
C GLY A 243 -5.76 -19.62 16.33
N GLY A 244 -5.60 -19.98 15.06
CA GLY A 244 -4.37 -20.53 14.50
C GLY A 244 -3.33 -19.46 14.17
N ALA A 245 -2.05 -19.82 14.31
CA ALA A 245 -0.93 -19.05 13.76
C ALA A 245 -0.97 -19.12 12.23
N THR A 246 -1.19 -17.97 11.57
CA THR A 246 -1.39 -17.93 10.12
C THR A 246 -0.72 -16.73 9.48
N LEU A 247 -0.47 -16.84 8.17
CA LEU A 247 -0.03 -15.75 7.33
C LEU A 247 -1.14 -14.72 7.18
N SER A 248 -0.74 -13.47 7.04
CA SER A 248 -1.62 -12.33 6.74
C SER A 248 -1.66 -12.07 5.25
N GLY A 249 -2.79 -11.57 4.76
CA GLY A 249 -2.90 -11.09 3.40
C GLY A 249 -3.85 -9.92 3.25
N SER A 250 -3.73 -9.18 2.16
CA SER A 250 -4.65 -8.10 1.75
C SER A 250 -4.56 -7.88 0.25
N PHE A 251 -5.58 -7.25 -0.33
CA PHE A 251 -5.58 -6.97 -1.76
C PHE A 251 -4.84 -5.70 -2.08
N VAL A 252 -4.01 -5.72 -3.13
CA VAL A 252 -3.24 -4.57 -3.58
C VAL A 252 -3.30 -4.40 -5.10
N ARG A 253 -3.34 -3.15 -5.56
CA ARG A 253 -3.13 -2.79 -6.96
C ARG A 253 -1.64 -2.59 -7.19
N LEU A 254 -1.07 -3.23 -8.19
CA LEU A 254 0.34 -3.07 -8.55
C LEU A 254 0.48 -2.16 -9.77
N TYR A 255 1.33 -1.15 -9.65
CA TYR A 255 1.81 -0.32 -10.75
C TYR A 255 3.33 -0.39 -10.81
N ILE A 256 3.89 -0.50 -12.02
CA ILE A 256 5.34 -0.43 -12.24
C ILE A 256 5.59 0.58 -13.35
N ASN A 257 6.38 1.61 -13.08
CA ASN A 257 6.64 2.73 -14.00
C ASN A 257 5.34 3.31 -14.58
N ASP A 258 4.39 3.61 -13.69
CA ASP A 258 3.03 4.13 -13.99
C ASP A 258 2.14 3.21 -14.85
N GLN A 259 2.58 1.99 -15.16
CA GLN A 259 1.79 1.01 -15.89
C GLN A 259 1.05 0.07 -14.93
N PRO A 260 -0.25 -0.20 -15.13
CA PRO A 260 -1.00 -1.11 -14.29
C PRO A 260 -0.59 -2.56 -14.56
N PHE A 261 -0.16 -3.27 -13.52
CA PHE A 261 0.06 -4.73 -13.55
C PHE A 261 -1.16 -5.50 -13.06
N GLY A 262 -2.08 -4.82 -12.36
CA GLY A 262 -3.38 -5.36 -11.96
C GLY A 262 -3.51 -5.59 -10.46
N LEU A 263 -4.53 -6.36 -10.08
CA LEU A 263 -4.83 -6.74 -8.69
C LEU A 263 -3.97 -7.93 -8.26
N TYR A 264 -3.45 -7.90 -7.04
CA TYR A 264 -2.65 -8.97 -6.44
C TYR A 264 -3.13 -9.22 -5.01
N LEU A 265 -2.96 -10.46 -4.55
CA LEU A 265 -3.01 -10.75 -3.12
C LEU A 265 -1.61 -10.51 -2.54
N LEU A 266 -1.46 -9.45 -1.76
CA LEU A 266 -0.28 -9.22 -0.93
C LEU A 266 -0.32 -10.22 0.20
N THR A 267 0.69 -11.07 0.29
CA THR A 267 0.83 -12.04 1.39
C THR A 267 2.19 -11.90 2.06
N ASP A 268 2.22 -12.38 3.28
CA ASP A 268 3.45 -12.70 3.97
C ASP A 268 4.38 -13.66 3.21
N ASP A 269 5.68 -13.57 3.55
CA ASP A 269 6.62 -14.65 3.37
C ASP A 269 6.84 -15.36 4.71
N ALA A 270 6.72 -16.69 4.72
CA ALA A 270 6.98 -17.54 5.89
C ALA A 270 8.50 -17.61 6.18
N SER A 271 9.07 -16.45 6.51
CA SER A 271 10.46 -16.25 6.88
C SER A 271 10.60 -16.27 8.41
N THR A 272 11.82 -16.48 8.90
CA THR A 272 12.13 -16.58 10.32
C THR A 272 11.56 -15.40 11.14
N HIS A 273 11.69 -14.17 10.64
CA HIS A 273 11.15 -13.00 11.33
C HIS A 273 9.62 -13.04 11.52
N LEU A 274 8.87 -13.58 10.55
CA LEU A 274 7.43 -13.73 10.72
C LEU A 274 7.10 -14.84 11.73
N ILE A 275 7.84 -15.94 11.68
CA ILE A 275 7.68 -17.05 12.61
C ILE A 275 7.94 -16.56 14.04
N ASP A 276 9.01 -15.81 14.29
CA ASP A 276 9.33 -15.25 15.60
C ASP A 276 8.26 -14.23 16.05
N ASN A 277 7.75 -13.40 15.12
CA ASN A 277 6.69 -12.46 15.44
C ASN A 277 5.38 -13.15 15.85
N ILE A 278 5.00 -14.24 15.17
CA ILE A 278 3.75 -14.97 15.46
C ILE A 278 3.90 -15.90 16.66
N LEU A 279 5.00 -16.65 16.74
CA LEU A 279 5.17 -17.70 17.75
C LEU A 279 5.87 -17.23 19.03
N HIS A 280 6.66 -16.15 18.97
CA HIS A 280 7.44 -15.66 20.11
C HIS A 280 7.11 -14.21 20.49
N GLY A 281 6.02 -13.65 19.97
CA GLY A 281 5.60 -12.28 20.29
C GLY A 281 6.63 -11.22 19.88
N GLY A 282 7.45 -11.50 18.86
CA GLY A 282 8.48 -10.59 18.37
C GLY A 282 9.84 -10.71 19.05
N ASP A 283 10.05 -11.69 19.94
CA ASP A 283 11.39 -12.01 20.44
C ASP A 283 12.20 -12.82 19.43
N TRP A 284 12.83 -12.09 18.52
CA TRP A 284 13.84 -12.58 17.56
C TRP A 284 15.10 -13.26 18.14
N LYS A 285 15.28 -13.27 19.48
CA LYS A 285 16.39 -13.98 20.14
C LYS A 285 15.95 -15.27 20.82
N SER A 286 14.66 -15.58 20.80
CA SER A 286 14.12 -16.78 21.40
C SER A 286 14.75 -18.04 20.78
N THR A 287 15.24 -18.93 21.64
CA THR A 287 15.72 -20.27 21.24
C THR A 287 14.65 -21.35 21.42
N ALA A 288 13.48 -20.98 21.94
CA ALA A 288 12.38 -21.90 22.22
C ALA A 288 11.49 -22.10 21.00
N THR A 289 10.91 -23.29 20.80
CA THR A 289 9.91 -23.53 19.76
C THR A 289 8.50 -23.26 20.28
N GLY A 290 8.18 -22.00 20.56
CA GLY A 290 6.84 -21.52 20.95
C GLY A 290 6.88 -20.47 22.07
N MET A 291 5.73 -19.90 22.43
CA MET A 291 5.62 -19.04 23.60
C MET A 291 5.97 -19.84 24.87
N CYS A 292 6.90 -19.33 25.68
CA CYS A 292 7.07 -19.80 27.06
C CYS A 292 5.81 -19.44 27.84
N ILE A 293 4.89 -20.39 27.96
CA ILE A 293 3.79 -20.26 28.91
C ILE A 293 4.42 -20.37 30.29
N CYS A 294 4.58 -19.24 30.97
CA CYS A 294 4.88 -19.24 32.40
C CYS A 294 3.74 -19.98 33.09
N CYS A 295 3.99 -21.23 33.50
CA CYS A 295 3.06 -21.95 34.37
C CYS A 295 2.91 -21.10 35.63
N PRO A 296 1.72 -20.56 35.95
CA PRO A 296 1.52 -19.88 37.21
C PRO A 296 1.82 -20.93 38.28
N THR A 297 2.82 -20.65 39.11
CA THR A 297 3.14 -21.48 40.26
C THR A 297 1.85 -21.61 41.08
N LEU A 298 1.36 -22.84 41.21
CA LEU A 298 0.29 -23.18 42.14
C LEU A 298 0.78 -22.77 43.54
N SER A 299 0.28 -21.63 44.03
CA SER A 299 0.39 -21.20 45.42
C SER A 299 -0.71 -21.86 46.25
#